data_AF-A0A5M3MAY4-F1
#
_entry.id   AF-A0A5M3MAY4-F1
#
_cell.length_a   1.000
_cell.length_b   1.000
_cell.length_c   1.000
_cell.angle_alpha   90.00
_cell.angle_beta   90.00
_cell.angle_gamma   90.00
#
_symmetry.space_group_name_H-M   'P 1'
#
loop_
_entity.id
_entity.type
_entity.pdbx_description
1 polymer ?
#
loop_
_entity_poly.entity_id
_entity_poly.type
_entity_poly.pdbx_seq_one_letter_code
_entity_poly.pdbx_strand_id
1 'polypeptide(L)'
;MEAQYWAHVETFPLARRLEEKVYRELSHAVLHASAERLTSKTSLSPFDADELDKIRDILDSLQDQLGKQSPYAVCILARLSHSFAVSRLHNFCGQPEARLDADKSVWPDDTLNMHWTFISLSIFMFGTPYSQLERLNTVWVDRTINSARWKEYISTVYDEFMGLTLYSTVMLAVDVSFLAVPNVELASLGKEDASTVATYVSIIAVVGSMTLSLLLSADARRRKSESASKAVGLLDTVSMLFGLELLAIMYSMPFALLMWGMLSFLIGFCCRVFPQAAIYTKCLCAVALLILAMTVGLPLFTWWCVKQLESI
;
A
#
# COMPACT_ATOMS: atom_id res chain seq x y z
N MET A 1 2.78 23.03 24.65
CA MET A 1 2.29 22.97 26.05
C MET A 1 0.96 22.24 26.17
N GLU A 2 0.01 22.46 25.25
CA GLU A 2 -1.33 21.83 25.30
C GLU A 2 -1.31 20.29 25.37
N ALA A 3 -0.53 19.61 24.52
CA ALA A 3 -0.44 18.14 24.55
C ALA A 3 0.02 17.60 25.91
N GLN A 4 1.01 18.26 26.53
CA GLN A 4 1.54 17.88 27.85
C GLN A 4 0.53 18.15 28.97
N TYR A 5 -0.26 19.23 28.85
CA TYR A 5 -1.37 19.50 29.76
C TYR A 5 -2.39 18.35 29.73
N TRP A 6 -2.86 17.96 28.55
CA TRP A 6 -3.84 16.87 28.43
C TRP A 6 -3.30 15.52 28.90
N ALA A 7 -2.02 15.22 28.67
CA ALA A 7 -1.37 14.02 29.21
C ALA A 7 -1.35 14.02 30.76
N HIS A 8 -1.08 15.19 31.37
CA HIS A 8 -1.16 15.33 32.81
C HIS A 8 -2.60 15.15 33.33
N VAL A 9 -3.60 15.71 32.65
CA VAL A 9 -5.02 15.54 33.03
C VAL A 9 -5.46 14.08 32.90
N GLU A 10 -5.02 13.36 31.85
CA GLU A 10 -5.28 11.93 31.68
C GLU A 10 -4.72 11.10 32.85
N THR A 11 -3.49 11.43 33.29
CA THR A 11 -2.80 10.71 34.38
C THR A 11 -3.36 11.06 35.76
N PHE A 12 -3.82 12.30 35.96
CA PHE A 12 -4.34 12.80 37.24
C PHE A 12 -5.76 13.40 37.12
N PRO A 13 -6.79 12.57 36.84
CA PRO A 13 -8.15 13.04 36.61
C PRO A 13 -8.94 13.30 37.90
N LEU A 14 -8.41 12.91 39.07
CA LEU A 14 -9.11 13.00 40.35
C LEU A 14 -9.46 14.44 40.73
N ALA A 15 -10.61 14.61 41.39
CA ALA A 15 -11.15 15.89 41.87
C ALA A 15 -11.46 16.96 40.80
N ARG A 16 -11.30 16.64 39.50
CA ARG A 16 -11.68 17.53 38.39
C ARG A 16 -13.15 17.35 38.01
N ARG A 17 -13.78 18.44 37.60
CA ARG A 17 -15.12 18.43 37.01
C ARG A 17 -14.98 18.42 35.49
N LEU A 18 -15.92 17.75 34.82
CA LEU A 18 -16.00 17.80 33.36
C LEU A 18 -16.49 19.20 32.94
N GLU A 19 -15.57 20.02 32.42
CA GLU A 19 -15.87 21.38 32.00
C GLU A 19 -16.60 21.37 30.65
N GLU A 20 -17.74 22.06 30.57
CA GLU A 20 -18.57 22.11 29.37
C GLU A 20 -17.86 22.75 28.18
N LYS A 21 -17.01 23.76 28.44
CA LYS A 21 -16.22 24.40 27.40
C LYS A 21 -15.31 23.40 26.69
N VAL A 22 -14.57 22.61 27.45
CA VAL A 22 -13.63 21.62 26.91
C VAL A 22 -14.37 20.52 26.15
N TYR A 23 -15.50 20.06 26.69
CA TYR A 23 -16.36 19.09 26.00
C TYR A 23 -16.84 19.60 24.64
N ARG A 24 -17.30 20.86 24.56
CA ARG A 24 -17.73 21.47 23.29
C ARG A 24 -16.58 21.63 22.31
N GLU A 25 -15.42 22.08 22.77
CA GLU A 25 -14.22 22.22 21.94
C GLU A 25 -13.81 20.88 21.32
N LEU A 26 -13.76 19.81 22.12
CA LEU A 26 -13.45 18.48 21.62
C LEU A 26 -14.52 17.96 20.64
N SER A 27 -15.80 18.17 20.95
CA SER A 27 -16.91 17.76 20.07
C SER A 27 -16.84 18.47 18.70
N HIS A 28 -16.54 19.77 18.69
CA HIS A 28 -16.32 20.52 17.46
C HIS A 28 -15.07 20.07 16.71
N ALA A 29 -13.98 19.72 17.42
CA ALA A 29 -12.77 19.19 16.80
C ALA A 29 -13.02 17.85 16.09
N VAL A 30 -13.81 16.96 16.70
CA VAL A 30 -14.22 15.68 16.09
C VAL A 30 -15.10 15.92 14.87
N LEU A 31 -16.07 16.85 14.96
CA LEU A 31 -16.91 17.21 13.83
C LEU A 31 -16.10 17.80 12.67
N HIS A 32 -15.15 18.68 12.97
CA HIS A 32 -14.23 19.25 11.98
C HIS A 32 -13.40 18.16 11.31
N ALA A 33 -12.80 17.25 12.08
CA ALA A 33 -12.01 16.14 11.55
C ALA A 33 -12.85 15.22 10.66
N SER A 34 -14.13 15.00 11.02
CA SER A 34 -15.06 14.21 10.21
C SER A 34 -15.37 14.91 8.88
N ALA A 35 -15.66 16.21 8.92
CA ALA A 35 -15.89 17.01 7.72
C ALA A 35 -14.64 17.09 6.83
N GLU A 36 -13.46 17.24 7.41
CA GLU A 36 -12.18 17.25 6.69
C GLU A 36 -11.95 15.92 5.97
N ARG A 37 -12.16 14.77 6.62
CA ARG A 37 -12.04 13.46 5.96
C ARG A 37 -13.05 13.25 4.83
N LEU A 38 -14.25 13.82 4.95
CA LEU A 38 -15.27 13.74 3.89
C LEU A 38 -14.94 14.64 2.70
N THR A 39 -14.31 15.78 2.94
CA THR A 39 -14.06 16.80 1.92
C THR A 39 -12.65 16.74 1.33
N SER A 40 -11.69 16.14 2.03
CA SER A 40 -10.29 16.03 1.63
C SER A 40 -9.77 14.59 1.69
N LYS A 41 -9.05 14.19 0.64
CA LYS A 41 -8.33 12.90 0.57
C LYS A 41 -7.06 12.89 1.42
N THR A 42 -6.58 14.07 1.82
CA THR A 42 -5.28 14.30 2.49
C THR A 42 -5.44 14.78 3.93
N SER A 43 -6.57 14.44 4.57
CA SER A 43 -6.89 14.85 5.94
C SER A 43 -5.76 14.58 6.94
N LEU A 44 -5.59 15.52 7.87
CA LEU A 44 -4.63 15.48 8.97
C LEU A 44 -5.21 14.81 10.22
N SER A 45 -6.48 14.36 10.15
CA SER A 45 -7.17 13.70 11.26
C SER A 45 -6.38 12.49 11.77
N PRO A 46 -6.13 12.38 13.09
CA PRO A 46 -5.43 11.23 13.67
C PRO A 46 -6.25 9.93 13.65
N PHE A 47 -7.57 10.02 13.42
CA PHE A 47 -8.51 8.89 13.48
C PHE A 47 -9.15 8.62 12.12
N ASP A 48 -9.52 7.35 11.89
CA ASP A 48 -10.32 6.96 10.73
C ASP A 48 -11.81 7.39 10.86
N ALA A 49 -12.58 7.27 9.77
CA ALA A 49 -13.98 7.70 9.79
C ALA A 49 -14.82 6.91 10.81
N ASP A 50 -14.64 5.58 10.85
CA ASP A 50 -15.32 4.69 11.79
C ASP A 50 -14.94 4.99 13.25
N GLU A 51 -13.68 5.37 13.50
CA GLU A 51 -13.15 5.77 14.79
C GLU A 51 -13.71 7.13 15.22
N LEU A 52 -13.82 8.10 14.31
CA LEU A 52 -14.44 9.39 14.60
C LEU A 52 -15.93 9.25 14.95
N ASP A 53 -16.66 8.39 14.27
CA ASP A 53 -18.07 8.09 14.59
C ASP A 53 -18.19 7.45 15.98
N LYS A 54 -17.36 6.46 16.30
CA LYS A 54 -17.31 5.87 17.65
C LYS A 54 -16.92 6.88 18.73
N ILE A 55 -15.97 7.78 18.42
CA ILE A 55 -15.57 8.85 19.34
C ILE A 55 -16.75 9.79 19.58
N ARG A 56 -17.53 10.12 18.55
CA ARG A 56 -18.74 10.92 18.69
C ARG A 56 -19.77 10.25 19.59
N ASP A 57 -20.04 8.95 19.41
CA ASP A 57 -20.95 8.19 20.28
C ASP A 57 -20.49 8.20 21.75
N ILE A 58 -19.18 8.09 21.98
CA ILE A 58 -18.58 8.21 23.32
C ILE A 58 -18.82 9.62 23.88
N LEU A 59 -18.60 10.67 23.09
CA LEU A 59 -18.83 12.06 23.53
C LEU A 59 -20.31 12.32 23.83
N ASP A 60 -21.24 11.82 23.03
CA ASP A 60 -22.68 11.95 23.29
C ASP A 60 -23.04 11.27 24.63
N SER A 61 -22.45 10.10 24.92
CA SER A 61 -22.63 9.41 26.20
C SER A 61 -22.04 10.16 27.41
N LEU A 62 -21.06 11.04 27.20
CA LEU A 62 -20.45 11.85 28.24
C LEU A 62 -21.23 13.14 28.54
N GLN A 63 -22.19 13.52 27.69
CA GLN A 63 -22.98 14.73 27.85
C GLN A 63 -23.70 14.77 29.21
N ASP A 64 -24.25 13.66 29.66
CA ASP A 64 -24.94 13.55 30.96
C ASP A 64 -24.02 13.73 32.18
N GLN A 65 -22.69 13.70 31.97
CA GLN A 65 -21.68 13.86 33.01
C GLN A 65 -21.12 15.29 33.11
N LEU A 66 -21.63 16.22 32.29
CA LEU A 66 -21.25 17.63 32.31
C LEU A 66 -21.45 18.26 33.69
N GLY A 67 -20.43 18.97 34.18
CA GLY A 67 -20.44 19.62 35.49
C GLY A 67 -20.28 18.67 36.70
N LYS A 68 -20.37 17.34 36.51
CA LYS A 68 -20.19 16.34 37.57
C LYS A 68 -18.71 16.05 37.78
N GLN A 69 -18.36 15.60 38.99
CA GLN A 69 -17.05 15.02 39.26
C GLN A 69 -17.05 13.55 38.86
N SER A 70 -16.66 13.28 37.61
CA SER A 70 -16.48 11.93 37.10
C SER A 70 -15.03 11.78 36.60
N PRO A 71 -14.14 11.16 37.41
CA PRO A 71 -12.73 10.99 37.04
C PRO A 71 -12.56 10.26 35.70
N TYR A 72 -13.40 9.26 35.42
CA TYR A 72 -13.34 8.49 34.18
C TYR A 72 -13.77 9.31 32.96
N ALA A 73 -14.82 10.14 33.07
CA ALA A 73 -15.24 11.04 32.00
C ALA A 73 -14.13 12.07 31.66
N VAL A 74 -13.50 12.64 32.69
CA VAL A 74 -12.37 13.56 32.54
C VAL A 74 -11.18 12.86 31.88
N CYS A 75 -10.87 11.63 32.29
CA CYS A 75 -9.79 10.83 31.71
C CYS A 75 -10.01 10.55 30.21
N ILE A 76 -11.22 10.13 29.82
CA ILE A 76 -11.59 9.88 28.41
C ILE A 76 -11.45 11.15 27.58
N LEU A 77 -12.03 12.26 28.06
CA LEU A 77 -11.97 13.53 27.36
C LEU A 77 -10.52 14.05 27.25
N ALA A 78 -9.71 13.88 28.30
CA ALA A 78 -8.31 14.27 28.30
C ALA A 78 -7.49 13.43 27.31
N ARG A 79 -7.72 12.12 27.24
CA ARG A 79 -7.06 11.24 26.28
C ARG A 79 -7.37 11.63 24.83
N LEU A 80 -8.63 11.89 24.50
CA LEU A 80 -9.02 12.31 23.16
C LEU A 80 -8.45 13.69 22.81
N SER A 81 -8.52 14.64 23.75
CA SER A 81 -7.95 15.98 23.58
C SER A 81 -6.43 15.93 23.41
N HIS A 82 -5.75 15.03 24.13
CA HIS A 82 -4.32 14.76 23.99
C HIS A 82 -4.00 14.27 22.57
N SER A 83 -4.73 13.29 22.03
CA SER A 83 -4.53 12.80 20.66
C SER A 83 -4.66 13.90 19.60
N PHE A 84 -5.68 14.75 19.70
CA PHE A 84 -5.84 15.89 18.79
C PHE A 84 -4.73 16.94 18.98
N ALA A 85 -4.32 17.22 20.22
CA ALA A 85 -3.24 18.17 20.49
C ALA A 85 -1.88 17.66 19.98
N VAL A 86 -1.60 16.36 20.08
CA VAL A 86 -0.39 15.75 19.51
C VAL A 86 -0.44 15.80 17.98
N SER A 87 -1.59 15.52 17.36
CA SER A 87 -1.74 15.66 15.90
C SER A 87 -1.45 17.10 15.44
N ARG A 88 -2.05 18.10 16.12
CA ARG A 88 -1.78 19.52 15.81
C ARG A 88 -0.31 19.90 15.98
N LEU A 89 0.36 19.35 17.00
CA LEU A 89 1.78 19.58 17.24
C LEU A 89 2.65 18.99 16.12
N HIS A 90 2.40 17.75 15.69
CA HIS A 90 3.15 17.12 14.60
C HIS A 90 2.94 17.77 13.24
N ASN A 91 1.80 18.44 13.04
CA ASN A 91 1.47 19.16 11.81
C ASN A 91 1.80 20.66 11.90
N PHE A 92 2.53 21.10 12.93
CA PHE A 92 2.94 22.50 13.11
C PHE A 92 1.77 23.50 13.03
N CYS A 93 0.59 23.10 13.52
CA CYS A 93 -0.62 23.92 13.44
C CYS A 93 -0.42 25.25 14.17
N GLY A 94 -0.71 26.36 13.49
CA GLY A 94 -0.55 27.72 14.02
C GLY A 94 0.84 28.33 13.80
N GLN A 95 1.73 27.63 13.10
CA GLN A 95 3.01 28.17 12.64
C GLN A 95 2.96 28.50 11.13
N PRO A 96 3.85 29.38 10.63
CA PRO A 96 3.94 29.66 9.19
C PRO A 96 4.21 28.41 8.35
N GLU A 97 4.91 27.43 8.92
CA GLU A 97 5.29 26.15 8.31
C GLU A 97 4.28 25.02 8.61
N ALA A 98 3.01 25.36 8.83
CA ALA A 98 1.96 24.36 9.10
C ALA A 98 1.81 23.38 7.92
N ARG A 99 1.79 22.08 8.23
CA ARG A 99 1.45 21.06 7.24
C ARG A 99 -0.03 21.19 6.89
N LEU A 100 -0.32 21.40 5.60
CA LEU A 100 -1.69 21.52 5.10
C LEU A 100 -2.26 20.16 4.65
N ASP A 101 -1.40 19.31 4.09
CA ASP A 101 -1.77 18.00 3.56
C ASP A 101 -0.91 16.90 4.17
N ALA A 102 -1.52 15.79 4.58
CA ALA A 102 -0.80 14.70 5.24
C ALA A 102 0.22 13.96 4.35
N ASP A 103 0.15 14.13 3.03
CA ASP A 103 1.08 13.53 2.04
C ASP A 103 2.23 14.46 1.63
N LYS A 104 2.30 15.68 2.17
CA LYS A 104 3.32 16.67 1.84
C LYS A 104 4.32 16.86 2.97
N SER A 105 5.60 16.82 2.61
CA SER A 105 6.69 17.19 3.51
C SER A 105 6.61 18.67 3.82
N VAL A 106 6.92 19.03 5.07
CA VAL A 106 7.14 20.42 5.48
C VAL A 106 8.53 20.91 5.05
N TRP A 107 9.45 19.98 4.83
CA TRP A 107 10.82 20.27 4.44
C TRP A 107 10.93 20.39 2.92
N PRO A 108 11.86 21.23 2.41
CA PRO A 108 12.13 21.29 0.98
C PRO A 108 12.47 19.89 0.46
N ASP A 109 11.91 19.53 -0.69
CA ASP A 109 12.12 18.23 -1.31
C ASP A 109 13.62 17.96 -1.46
N ASP A 110 14.14 17.01 -0.69
CA ASP A 110 15.39 16.36 -1.03
C ASP A 110 15.10 15.60 -2.31
N THR A 111 15.54 16.14 -3.45
CA THR A 111 15.46 15.46 -4.74
C THR A 111 16.06 14.08 -4.55
N LEU A 112 15.21 13.04 -4.56
CA LEU A 112 15.66 11.67 -4.46
C LEU A 112 16.64 11.46 -5.60
N ASN A 113 17.94 11.36 -5.26
CA ASN A 113 18.97 10.96 -6.20
C ASN A 113 18.76 9.49 -6.50
N MET A 114 17.78 9.18 -7.34
CA MET A 114 17.44 7.81 -7.72
C MET A 114 18.65 7.17 -8.36
N HIS A 115 19.16 6.13 -7.71
CA HIS A 115 20.30 5.40 -8.22
C HIS A 115 19.96 4.71 -9.55
N TRP A 116 20.91 4.68 -10.49
CA TRP A 116 20.75 4.01 -11.78
C TRP A 116 20.32 2.54 -11.67
N THR A 117 20.71 1.87 -10.58
CA THR A 117 20.30 0.51 -10.22
C THR A 117 18.80 0.41 -9.96
N PHE A 118 18.23 1.38 -9.23
CA PHE A 118 16.79 1.45 -8.95
C PHE A 118 15.99 1.66 -10.23
N ILE A 119 16.44 2.55 -11.11
CA ILE A 119 15.79 2.81 -12.41
C ILE A 119 15.78 1.53 -13.26
N SER A 120 16.93 0.87 -13.37
CA SER A 120 17.08 -0.36 -14.17
C SER A 120 16.18 -1.49 -13.65
N LEU A 121 16.13 -1.67 -12.33
CA LEU A 121 15.29 -2.67 -11.70
C LEU A 121 13.80 -2.31 -11.82
N SER A 122 13.46 -1.03 -11.72
CA SER A 122 12.09 -0.56 -11.94
C SER A 122 11.60 -0.91 -13.34
N ILE A 123 12.42 -0.72 -14.38
CA ILE A 123 12.08 -1.12 -15.76
C ILE A 123 11.86 -2.64 -15.84
N PHE A 124 12.75 -3.44 -15.24
CA PHE A 124 12.62 -4.90 -15.20
C PHE A 124 11.36 -5.38 -14.47
N MET A 125 10.87 -4.57 -13.52
CA MET A 125 9.67 -4.83 -12.73
C MET A 125 8.44 -4.06 -13.24
N PHE A 126 8.46 -3.63 -14.52
CA PHE A 126 7.33 -2.96 -15.18
C PHE A 126 6.92 -1.62 -14.55
N GLY A 127 7.86 -0.90 -13.94
CA GLY A 127 7.64 0.42 -13.32
C GLY A 127 6.95 0.37 -11.94
N THR A 128 6.57 -0.82 -11.46
CA THR A 128 5.88 -0.98 -10.17
C THR A 128 6.67 -0.44 -8.97
N PRO A 129 8.01 -0.64 -8.86
CA PRO A 129 8.79 -0.09 -7.75
C PRO A 129 8.67 1.42 -7.60
N TYR A 130 8.62 2.16 -8.71
CA TYR A 130 8.43 3.60 -8.66
C TYR A 130 7.06 3.97 -8.07
N SER A 131 5.99 3.32 -8.54
CA SER A 131 4.64 3.55 -8.01
C SER A 131 4.49 3.18 -6.53
N GLN A 132 5.15 2.12 -6.08
CA GLN A 132 5.12 1.71 -4.68
C GLN A 132 5.96 2.66 -3.80
N LEU A 133 7.08 3.17 -4.31
CA LEU A 133 7.88 4.16 -3.62
C LEU A 133 7.11 5.48 -3.43
N GLU A 134 6.43 5.93 -4.48
CA GLU A 134 5.57 7.10 -4.45
C GLU A 134 4.47 6.94 -3.39
N ARG A 135 3.73 5.82 -3.41
CA ARG A 135 2.72 5.49 -2.39
C ARG A 135 3.30 5.45 -0.99
N LEU A 136 4.47 4.83 -0.81
CA LEU A 136 5.13 4.72 0.48
C LEU A 136 5.53 6.10 1.02
N ASN A 137 6.06 6.99 0.18
CA ASN A 137 6.39 8.37 0.53
C ASN A 137 5.14 9.18 0.94
N THR A 138 3.97 8.94 0.33
CA THR A 138 2.72 9.64 0.74
C THR A 138 2.21 9.24 2.12
N VAL A 139 2.62 8.09 2.66
CA VAL A 139 2.19 7.58 3.97
C VAL A 139 3.28 7.78 5.03
N TRP A 140 4.55 7.75 4.61
CA TRP A 140 5.73 7.98 5.43
C TRP A 140 6.31 9.37 5.15
N VAL A 141 5.68 10.39 5.73
CA VAL A 141 6.07 11.80 5.53
C VAL A 141 6.81 12.30 6.76
N ASP A 142 7.99 12.89 6.56
CA ASP A 142 8.82 13.49 7.62
C ASP A 142 9.08 12.55 8.81
N ARG A 143 9.25 11.24 8.54
CA ARG A 143 9.39 10.17 9.54
C ARG A 143 8.22 10.05 10.51
N THR A 144 7.06 10.57 10.12
CA THR A 144 5.81 10.47 10.86
C THR A 144 4.78 9.70 10.05
N ILE A 145 3.92 8.98 10.76
CA ILE A 145 2.81 8.24 10.16
C ILE A 145 1.51 8.72 10.76
N ASN A 146 0.57 9.04 9.88
CA ASN A 146 -0.83 9.11 10.26
C ASN A 146 -1.38 7.69 10.40
N SER A 147 -1.86 7.34 11.60
CA SER A 147 -2.40 6.02 11.95
C SER A 147 -3.50 5.55 10.99
N ALA A 148 -4.44 6.44 10.65
CA ALA A 148 -5.55 6.11 9.79
C ALA A 148 -5.09 5.82 8.36
N ARG A 149 -4.18 6.65 7.83
CA ARG A 149 -3.62 6.46 6.48
C ARG A 149 -2.78 5.19 6.37
N TRP A 150 -2.01 4.87 7.40
CA TRP A 150 -1.23 3.63 7.44
C TRP A 150 -2.11 2.38 7.46
N LYS A 151 -3.19 2.40 8.24
CA LYS A 151 -4.17 1.31 8.30
C LYS A 151 -4.83 1.08 6.93
N GLU A 152 -5.20 2.16 6.25
CA GLU A 152 -5.76 2.12 4.89
C GLU A 152 -4.76 1.59 3.86
N TYR A 153 -3.52 2.10 3.89
CA TYR A 153 -2.43 1.64 3.04
C TYR A 153 -2.17 0.14 3.22
N ILE A 154 -1.99 -0.32 4.45
CA ILE A 154 -1.75 -1.73 4.75
C ILE A 154 -2.93 -2.63 4.36
N SER A 155 -4.18 -2.15 4.51
CA SER A 155 -5.35 -2.89 4.05
C SER A 155 -5.33 -3.05 2.53
N THR A 156 -5.01 -1.97 1.80
CA THR A 156 -4.91 -1.99 0.34
C THR A 156 -3.81 -2.95 -0.13
N VAL A 157 -2.63 -2.88 0.49
CA VAL A 157 -1.49 -3.77 0.22
C VAL A 157 -1.85 -5.24 0.49
N TYR A 158 -2.60 -5.49 1.57
CA TYR A 158 -3.09 -6.84 1.89
C TYR A 158 -4.02 -7.39 0.80
N ASP A 159 -4.98 -6.59 0.35
CA ASP A 159 -5.94 -6.98 -0.69
C ASP A 159 -5.24 -7.19 -2.05
N GLU A 160 -4.27 -6.34 -2.40
CA GLU A 160 -3.42 -6.50 -3.58
C GLU A 160 -2.67 -7.84 -3.57
N PHE A 161 -1.99 -8.19 -2.47
CA PHE A 161 -1.27 -9.46 -2.36
C PHE A 161 -2.20 -10.67 -2.35
N MET A 162 -3.39 -10.56 -1.78
CA MET A 162 -4.38 -11.63 -1.84
C MET A 162 -4.86 -11.85 -3.29
N GLY A 163 -5.09 -10.77 -4.03
CA GLY A 163 -5.40 -10.81 -5.46
C GLY A 163 -4.28 -11.47 -6.28
N LEU A 164 -3.02 -11.10 -6.04
CA LEU A 164 -1.87 -11.72 -6.71
C LEU A 164 -1.73 -13.21 -6.40
N THR A 165 -2.04 -13.63 -5.19
CA THR A 165 -2.08 -15.06 -4.82
C THR A 165 -3.14 -15.81 -5.64
N LEU A 166 -4.33 -15.22 -5.81
CA LEU A 166 -5.40 -15.80 -6.63
C LEU A 166 -4.97 -15.93 -8.10
N TYR A 167 -4.44 -14.87 -8.70
CA TYR A 167 -3.99 -14.88 -10.10
C TYR A 167 -2.85 -15.88 -10.32
N SER A 168 -1.89 -15.95 -9.39
CA SER A 168 -0.82 -16.95 -9.44
C SER A 168 -1.36 -18.38 -9.38
N THR A 169 -2.41 -18.65 -8.60
CA THR A 169 -3.03 -19.98 -8.54
C THR A 169 -3.68 -20.35 -9.88
N VAL A 170 -4.36 -19.40 -10.52
CA VAL A 170 -4.96 -19.61 -11.85
C VAL A 170 -3.88 -19.88 -12.89
N MET A 171 -2.79 -19.10 -12.91
CA MET A 171 -1.69 -19.33 -13.85
C MET A 171 -0.98 -20.66 -13.60
N LEU A 172 -0.79 -21.07 -12.35
CA LEU A 172 -0.22 -22.38 -12.03
C LEU A 172 -1.08 -23.52 -12.57
N ALA A 173 -2.41 -23.42 -12.48
CA ALA A 173 -3.32 -24.41 -13.06
C ALA A 173 -3.23 -24.46 -14.59
N VAL A 174 -3.06 -23.30 -15.24
CA VAL A 174 -2.84 -23.20 -16.69
C VAL A 174 -1.53 -23.88 -17.09
N ASP A 175 -0.42 -23.58 -16.39
CA ASP A 175 0.90 -24.16 -16.64
C ASP A 175 0.87 -25.70 -16.51
N VAL A 176 0.27 -26.21 -15.43
CA VAL A 176 0.14 -27.66 -15.20
C VAL A 176 -0.75 -28.32 -16.27
N SER A 177 -1.83 -27.66 -16.67
CA SER A 177 -2.72 -28.15 -17.74
C SER A 177 -2.01 -28.19 -19.10
N PHE A 178 -1.12 -27.23 -19.35
CA PHE A 178 -0.34 -27.18 -20.59
C PHE A 178 0.70 -28.30 -20.65
N LEU A 179 1.36 -28.61 -19.52
CA LEU A 179 2.29 -29.75 -19.42
C LEU A 179 1.58 -31.11 -19.55
N ALA A 180 0.31 -31.20 -19.15
CA ALA A 180 -0.48 -32.43 -19.24
C ALA A 180 -0.88 -32.80 -20.68
N VAL A 181 -0.65 -31.93 -21.68
CA VAL A 181 -0.98 -32.21 -23.08
C VAL A 181 -0.05 -33.32 -23.60
N PRO A 182 -0.59 -34.47 -24.07
CA PRO A 182 0.23 -35.58 -24.56
C PRO A 182 1.08 -35.16 -25.77
N ASN A 183 2.32 -35.67 -25.83
CA ASN A 183 3.42 -35.30 -26.73
C ASN A 183 4.34 -34.14 -26.30
N VAL A 184 4.27 -33.65 -25.07
CA VAL A 184 5.33 -32.77 -24.50
C VAL A 184 6.55 -33.59 -24.02
N GLU A 185 6.35 -34.86 -23.65
CA GLU A 185 7.39 -35.75 -23.14
C GLU A 185 8.12 -36.58 -24.20
N LEU A 186 7.65 -36.61 -25.46
CA LEU A 186 8.28 -37.41 -26.51
C LEU A 186 9.46 -36.69 -27.18
N ALA A 187 10.27 -36.00 -26.38
CA ALA A 187 11.52 -35.44 -26.82
C ALA A 187 12.61 -36.48 -26.57
N SER A 188 13.06 -37.12 -27.65
CA SER A 188 14.21 -38.01 -27.69
C SER A 188 15.36 -37.48 -26.82
N LEU A 189 15.88 -38.32 -25.93
CA LEU A 189 17.10 -38.17 -25.13
C LEU A 189 18.02 -37.03 -25.64
N GLY A 190 17.93 -35.85 -25.00
CA GLY A 190 18.91 -34.76 -25.17
C GLY A 190 18.45 -33.48 -25.90
N LYS A 191 17.19 -33.35 -26.34
CA LYS A 191 16.63 -32.07 -26.81
C LYS A 191 15.34 -31.75 -26.06
N GLU A 192 15.44 -31.10 -24.91
CA GLU A 192 14.25 -30.55 -24.26
C GLU A 192 13.60 -29.52 -25.19
N ASP A 193 12.28 -29.63 -25.40
CA ASP A 193 11.54 -28.69 -26.24
C ASP A 193 11.55 -27.31 -25.57
N ALA A 194 11.82 -26.26 -26.34
CA ALA A 194 11.93 -24.90 -25.82
C ALA A 194 10.63 -24.44 -25.12
N SER A 195 9.49 -25.04 -25.48
CA SER A 195 8.21 -24.83 -24.81
C SER A 195 8.18 -25.35 -23.37
N THR A 196 8.82 -26.48 -23.11
CA THR A 196 8.83 -27.13 -21.79
C THR A 196 9.69 -26.33 -20.81
N VAL A 197 10.88 -25.90 -21.26
CA VAL A 197 11.77 -25.06 -20.46
C VAL A 197 11.11 -23.73 -20.11
N ALA A 198 10.47 -23.07 -21.07
CA ALA A 198 9.75 -21.81 -20.83
C ALA A 198 8.58 -21.98 -19.85
N THR A 199 7.87 -23.12 -19.90
CA THR A 199 6.79 -23.42 -18.96
C THR A 199 7.32 -23.69 -17.55
N TYR A 200 8.48 -24.35 -17.40
CA TYR A 200 9.11 -24.50 -16.09
C TYR A 200 9.55 -23.17 -15.48
N VAL A 201 10.08 -22.25 -16.29
CA VAL A 201 10.38 -20.88 -15.85
C VAL A 201 9.10 -20.18 -15.38
N SER A 202 7.98 -20.37 -16.08
CA SER A 202 6.67 -19.84 -15.67
C SER A 202 6.26 -20.35 -14.29
N ILE A 203 6.28 -21.67 -14.09
CA ILE A 203 5.88 -22.30 -12.83
C ILE A 203 6.74 -21.77 -11.67
N ILE A 204 8.06 -21.69 -11.84
CA ILE A 204 8.96 -21.21 -10.79
C ILE A 204 8.65 -19.74 -10.45
N ALA A 205 8.45 -18.90 -11.46
CA ALA A 205 8.12 -17.48 -11.26
C ALA A 205 6.75 -17.30 -10.59
N VAL A 206 5.74 -18.04 -11.01
CA VAL A 206 4.37 -18.00 -10.45
C VAL A 206 4.34 -18.53 -9.01
N VAL A 207 5.05 -19.62 -8.70
CA VAL A 207 5.19 -20.13 -7.32
C VAL A 207 5.95 -19.13 -6.44
N GLY A 208 6.99 -18.48 -6.98
CA GLY A 208 7.69 -17.40 -6.29
C GLY A 208 6.77 -16.21 -5.99
N SER A 209 5.94 -15.81 -6.95
CA SER A 209 4.93 -14.77 -6.76
C SER A 209 3.91 -15.15 -5.68
N MET A 210 3.39 -16.38 -5.73
CA MET A 210 2.41 -16.88 -4.76
C MET A 210 2.99 -16.92 -3.34
N THR A 211 4.20 -17.43 -3.18
CA THR A 211 4.85 -17.52 -1.85
C THR A 211 5.16 -16.15 -1.26
N LEU A 212 5.72 -15.22 -2.06
CA LEU A 212 5.96 -13.85 -1.60
C LEU A 212 4.66 -13.11 -1.28
N SER A 213 3.63 -13.24 -2.12
CA SER A 213 2.31 -12.64 -1.87
C SER A 213 1.71 -13.12 -0.55
N LEU A 214 1.79 -14.43 -0.27
CA LEU A 214 1.30 -14.99 1.00
C LEU A 214 2.11 -14.49 2.20
N LEU A 215 3.44 -14.46 2.11
CA LEU A 215 4.30 -13.97 3.19
C LEU A 215 4.04 -12.50 3.49
N LEU A 216 3.96 -11.66 2.45
CA LEU A 216 3.72 -10.24 2.59
C LEU A 216 2.28 -9.94 3.06
N SER A 217 1.29 -10.72 2.63
CA SER A 217 -0.08 -10.58 3.15
C SER A 217 -0.18 -10.97 4.64
N ALA A 218 0.57 -11.98 5.08
CA ALA A 218 0.65 -12.34 6.49
C ALA A 218 1.33 -11.24 7.32
N ASP A 219 2.39 -10.63 6.80
CA ASP A 219 3.06 -9.48 7.42
C ASP A 219 2.15 -8.24 7.47
N ALA A 220 1.48 -7.90 6.37
CA ALA A 220 0.51 -6.81 6.29
C ALA A 220 -0.63 -7.00 7.31
N ARG A 221 -1.16 -8.22 7.44
CA ARG A 221 -2.20 -8.54 8.44
C ARG A 221 -1.70 -8.33 9.87
N ARG A 222 -0.46 -8.70 10.18
CA ARG A 222 0.13 -8.45 11.51
C ARG A 222 0.24 -6.96 11.78
N ARG A 223 0.76 -6.20 10.82
CA ARG A 223 0.96 -4.74 10.91
C ARG A 223 -0.35 -3.96 11.02
N LYS A 224 -1.45 -4.46 10.46
CA LYS A 224 -2.79 -3.85 10.61
C LYS A 224 -3.23 -3.76 12.08
N SER A 225 -2.76 -4.65 12.94
CA SER A 225 -3.07 -4.67 14.37
C SER A 225 -2.06 -3.92 15.24
N GLU A 226 -0.96 -3.42 14.67
CA GLU A 226 0.09 -2.74 15.44
C GLU A 226 -0.18 -1.24 15.59
N SER A 227 0.26 -0.68 16.71
CA SER A 227 0.22 0.78 16.94
C SER A 227 1.08 1.51 15.91
N ALA A 228 0.63 2.68 15.46
CA ALA A 228 1.38 3.55 14.56
C ALA A 228 2.80 3.86 15.07
N SER A 229 3.00 3.96 16.39
CA SER A 229 4.33 4.16 16.99
C SER A 229 5.32 3.00 16.73
N LYS A 230 4.84 1.75 16.67
CA LYS A 230 5.67 0.59 16.32
C LYS A 230 5.99 0.57 14.83
N ALA A 231 5.00 0.92 14.00
CA ALA A 231 5.20 1.06 12.55
C ALA A 231 6.26 2.11 12.23
N VAL A 232 6.24 3.24 12.95
CA VAL A 232 7.28 4.30 12.83
C VAL A 232 8.66 3.78 13.20
N GLY A 233 8.81 3.12 14.35
CA GLY A 233 10.12 2.59 14.76
C GLY A 233 10.68 1.57 13.77
N LEU A 234 9.83 0.70 13.22
CA LEU A 234 10.22 -0.28 12.21
C LEU A 234 10.61 0.38 10.89
N LEU A 235 9.81 1.34 10.40
CA LEU A 235 10.09 2.04 9.15
C LEU A 235 11.32 2.93 9.26
N ASP A 236 11.56 3.58 10.41
CA ASP A 236 12.80 4.33 10.65
C ASP A 236 14.02 3.39 10.62
N THR A 237 13.93 2.23 11.29
CA THR A 237 14.99 1.21 11.26
C THR A 237 15.24 0.66 9.86
N VAL A 238 14.19 0.31 9.12
CA VAL A 238 14.30 -0.23 7.76
C VAL A 238 14.79 0.83 6.79
N SER A 239 14.31 2.07 6.89
CA SER A 239 14.75 3.17 6.03
C SER A 239 16.23 3.49 6.25
N MET A 240 16.72 3.42 7.49
CA MET A 240 18.12 3.66 7.81
C MET A 240 19.04 2.53 7.32
N LEU A 241 18.57 1.28 7.36
CA LEU A 241 19.38 0.10 6.97
C LEU A 241 19.34 -0.20 5.47
N PHE A 242 18.17 -0.06 4.86
CA PHE A 242 17.88 -0.57 3.52
C PHE A 242 17.28 0.47 2.56
N GLY A 243 16.89 1.64 3.06
CA GLY A 243 16.18 2.65 2.29
C GLY A 243 14.73 2.28 1.98
N LEU A 244 13.91 3.30 1.72
CA LEU A 244 12.52 3.13 1.28
C LEU A 244 12.45 2.50 -0.12
N GLU A 245 13.48 2.70 -0.94
CA GLU A 245 13.62 2.12 -2.28
C GLU A 245 13.61 0.59 -2.26
N LEU A 246 14.34 -0.04 -1.33
CA LEU A 246 14.35 -1.51 -1.23
C LEU A 246 13.01 -2.05 -0.77
N LEU A 247 12.32 -1.33 0.12
CA LEU A 247 10.98 -1.73 0.56
C LEU A 247 9.98 -1.67 -0.60
N ALA A 248 10.07 -0.63 -1.44
CA ALA A 248 9.25 -0.50 -2.64
C ALA A 248 9.54 -1.60 -3.67
N ILE A 249 10.82 -1.98 -3.85
CA ILE A 249 11.21 -3.13 -4.67
C ILE A 249 10.59 -4.41 -4.11
N MET A 250 10.75 -4.67 -2.80
CA MET A 250 10.25 -5.88 -2.15
C MET A 250 8.73 -6.04 -2.33
N TYR A 251 7.96 -4.96 -2.14
CA TYR A 251 6.51 -4.96 -2.34
C TYR A 251 6.10 -5.11 -3.81
N SER A 252 6.98 -4.76 -4.75
CA SER A 252 6.77 -4.97 -6.20
C SER A 252 7.16 -6.38 -6.68
N MET A 253 7.96 -7.09 -5.88
CA MET A 253 8.27 -8.55 -5.91
C MET A 253 7.22 -9.41 -6.61
N PRO A 254 6.09 -9.62 -5.92
CA PRO A 254 5.16 -10.66 -6.33
C PRO A 254 4.50 -10.36 -7.66
N PHE A 255 4.20 -9.09 -7.93
CA PHE A 255 3.65 -8.65 -9.22
C PHE A 255 4.62 -8.89 -10.37
N ALA A 256 5.89 -8.48 -10.21
CA ALA A 256 6.89 -8.64 -11.26
C ALA A 256 7.10 -10.13 -11.60
N LEU A 257 7.21 -11.00 -10.60
CA LEU A 257 7.34 -12.44 -10.81
C LEU A 257 6.13 -13.04 -11.53
N LEU A 258 4.91 -12.61 -11.19
CA LEU A 258 3.70 -13.05 -11.89
C LEU A 258 3.76 -12.65 -13.37
N MET A 259 4.10 -11.39 -13.66
CA MET A 259 4.22 -10.89 -15.04
C MET A 259 5.28 -11.64 -15.84
N TRP A 260 6.46 -11.90 -15.26
CA TRP A 260 7.50 -12.73 -15.89
C TRP A 260 7.03 -14.17 -16.12
N GLY A 261 6.26 -14.73 -15.17
CA GLY A 261 5.59 -16.02 -15.33
C GLY A 261 4.69 -16.04 -16.56
N MET A 262 3.74 -15.11 -16.64
CA MET A 262 2.82 -14.99 -17.78
C MET A 262 3.54 -14.81 -19.12
N LEU A 263 4.60 -14.01 -19.16
CA LEU A 263 5.39 -13.82 -20.37
C LEU A 263 6.13 -15.09 -20.79
N SER A 264 6.73 -15.81 -19.83
CA SER A 264 7.42 -17.07 -20.10
C SER A 264 6.46 -18.17 -20.56
N PHE A 265 5.25 -18.26 -19.98
CA PHE A 265 4.19 -19.13 -20.48
C PHE A 265 3.80 -18.78 -21.93
N LEU A 266 3.61 -17.49 -22.24
CA LEU A 266 3.29 -17.04 -23.59
C LEU A 266 4.37 -17.44 -24.60
N ILE A 267 5.65 -17.30 -24.22
CA ILE A 267 6.79 -17.75 -25.03
C ILE A 267 6.71 -19.27 -25.23
N GLY A 268 6.47 -20.04 -24.17
CA GLY A 268 6.33 -21.49 -24.24
C GLY A 268 5.19 -21.93 -25.17
N PHE A 269 4.05 -21.26 -25.08
CA PHE A 269 2.89 -21.46 -25.95
C PHE A 269 3.23 -21.16 -27.43
N CYS A 270 3.89 -20.04 -27.70
CA CYS A 270 4.31 -19.68 -29.06
C CYS A 270 5.29 -20.71 -29.65
N CYS A 271 6.29 -21.12 -28.87
CA CYS A 271 7.25 -22.16 -29.26
C CYS A 271 6.56 -23.48 -29.61
N ARG A 272 5.43 -23.80 -28.97
CA ARG A 272 4.65 -25.00 -29.26
C ARG A 272 3.80 -24.88 -30.53
N VAL A 273 3.16 -23.73 -30.75
CA VAL A 273 2.19 -23.53 -31.84
C VAL A 273 2.87 -23.28 -33.18
N PHE A 274 3.89 -22.44 -33.25
CA PHE A 274 4.46 -22.01 -34.53
C PHE A 274 5.20 -23.09 -35.33
N PRO A 275 5.89 -24.08 -34.74
CA PRO A 275 6.57 -25.12 -35.51
C PRO A 275 5.60 -26.15 -36.10
N GLN A 276 4.63 -26.63 -35.31
CA GLN A 276 3.84 -27.83 -35.65
C GLN A 276 2.42 -27.55 -36.16
N ALA A 277 1.90 -26.32 -36.04
CA ALA A 277 0.50 -26.04 -36.42
C ALA A 277 0.31 -25.87 -37.94
N ALA A 278 -0.94 -26.03 -38.41
CA ALA A 278 -1.32 -25.71 -39.78
C ALA A 278 -1.18 -24.20 -40.07
N ILE A 279 -0.98 -23.82 -41.34
CA ILE A 279 -0.82 -22.41 -41.76
C ILE A 279 -1.96 -21.51 -41.27
N TYR A 280 -3.20 -22.00 -41.31
CA TYR A 280 -4.38 -21.28 -40.80
C TYR A 280 -4.24 -20.95 -39.30
N THR A 281 -3.85 -21.93 -38.49
CA THR A 281 -3.66 -21.76 -37.04
C THR A 281 -2.52 -20.80 -36.73
N LYS A 282 -1.40 -20.86 -37.48
CA LYS A 282 -0.28 -19.92 -37.32
C LYS A 282 -0.71 -18.48 -37.62
N CYS A 283 -1.44 -18.27 -38.71
CA CYS A 283 -1.92 -16.93 -39.08
C CYS A 283 -2.89 -16.38 -38.04
N LEU A 284 -3.85 -17.19 -37.57
CA LEU A 284 -4.81 -16.78 -36.55
C LEU A 284 -4.10 -16.41 -35.23
N CYS A 285 -3.18 -17.25 -34.76
CA CYS A 285 -2.43 -16.99 -33.53
C CYS A 285 -1.51 -15.76 -33.68
N ALA A 286 -0.87 -15.56 -34.83
CA ALA A 286 -0.06 -14.36 -35.09
C ALA A 286 -0.92 -13.09 -35.05
N VAL A 287 -2.10 -13.10 -35.68
CA VAL A 287 -3.05 -11.98 -35.62
C VAL A 287 -3.53 -11.73 -34.19
N ALA A 288 -3.87 -12.79 -33.45
CA ALA A 288 -4.28 -12.67 -32.05
C ALA A 288 -3.17 -12.09 -31.15
N LEU A 289 -1.92 -12.51 -31.34
CA LEU A 289 -0.77 -11.97 -30.61
C LEU A 289 -0.49 -10.51 -30.98
N LEU A 290 -0.64 -10.13 -32.25
CA LEU A 290 -0.53 -8.74 -32.68
C LEU A 290 -1.63 -7.88 -32.05
N ILE A 291 -2.87 -8.35 -32.04
CA ILE A 291 -3.97 -7.66 -31.36
C ILE A 291 -3.65 -7.54 -29.86
N LEU A 292 -3.21 -8.61 -29.21
CA LEU A 292 -2.83 -8.59 -27.79
C LEU A 292 -1.71 -7.58 -27.52
N ALA A 293 -0.63 -7.62 -28.30
CA ALA A 293 0.49 -6.69 -28.19
C ALA A 293 0.04 -5.23 -28.41
N MET A 294 -0.87 -4.97 -29.36
CA MET A 294 -1.44 -3.64 -29.55
C MET A 294 -2.32 -3.22 -28.38
N THR A 295 -3.20 -4.11 -27.88
CA THR A 295 -4.10 -3.80 -26.76
C THR A 295 -3.37 -3.60 -25.43
N VAL A 296 -2.21 -4.21 -25.23
CA VAL A 296 -1.38 -4.03 -24.03
C VAL A 296 -0.39 -2.88 -24.22
N GLY A 297 0.20 -2.77 -25.40
CA GLY A 297 1.20 -1.76 -25.72
C GLY A 297 0.63 -0.35 -25.81
N LEU A 298 -0.57 -0.16 -26.37
CA LEU A 298 -1.19 1.16 -26.52
C LEU A 298 -1.48 1.81 -25.15
N PRO A 299 -2.14 1.13 -24.19
CA PRO A 299 -2.35 1.68 -22.85
C PRO A 299 -1.05 1.96 -22.10
N LEU A 300 -0.06 1.06 -22.18
CA LEU A 300 1.24 1.27 -21.54
C LEU A 300 1.98 2.49 -22.11
N PHE A 301 1.94 2.67 -23.43
CA PHE A 301 2.52 3.83 -24.08
C PHE A 301 1.78 5.12 -23.69
N THR A 302 0.44 5.11 -23.68
CA THR A 302 -0.34 6.27 -23.24
C THR A 302 -0.10 6.60 -21.77
N TRP A 303 -0.02 5.60 -20.90
CA TRP A 303 0.25 5.77 -19.48
C TRP A 303 1.64 6.36 -19.24
N TRP A 304 2.64 5.88 -19.97
CA TRP A 304 4.00 6.42 -19.91
C TRP A 304 4.07 7.89 -20.40
N CYS A 305 3.35 8.23 -21.47
CA CYS A 305 3.26 9.60 -21.96
C CYS A 305 2.55 10.53 -20.96
N VAL A 306 1.47 10.08 -20.32
CA VAL A 306 0.74 10.85 -19.30
C VAL A 306 1.63 11.10 -18.09
N LYS A 307 2.37 10.10 -17.61
CA LYS A 307 3.30 10.28 -16.49
C LYS A 307 4.43 11.27 -16.79
N GLN A 308 4.91 11.35 -18.03
CA GLN A 308 5.87 12.40 -18.41
C GLN A 308 5.24 13.80 -18.37
N LEU A 309 3.98 13.94 -18.79
CA LEU A 309 3.27 15.22 -18.76
C LEU A 309 3.00 15.73 -17.34
N GLU A 310 2.76 14.85 -16.36
CA GLU A 310 2.59 15.22 -14.95
C GLU A 310 3.90 15.62 -14.25
N SER A 311 5.06 15.33 -14.87
CA SER A 311 6.38 15.67 -14.35
C SER A 311 6.96 17.00 -14.88
N ILE A 312 6.23 17.69 -15.77
CA ILE A 312 6.58 19.01 -16.34
C ILE A 312 5.70 20.08 -15.70
#